data_AF-A0A845XTJ1-F1
#
_entry.id   AF-A0A845XTJ1-F1
#
_cell.length_a   1.000
_cell.length_b   1.000
_cell.length_c   1.000
_cell.angle_alpha   90.00
_cell.angle_beta   90.00
_cell.angle_gamma   90.00
#
_symmetry.space_group_name_H-M   'P 1'
#
loop_
_entity.id
_entity.type
_entity.pdbx_description
1 polymer ?
#
loop_
_entity_poly.entity_id
_entity_poly.type
_entity_poly.pdbx_seq_one_letter_code
_entity_poly.pdbx_strand_id
1 'polypeptide(L)'
;MKFAQKNVNAFIQLLQNTPELINTQDRQTLAEKIPEDIEKISEFILAWCKQRPEINGALEQVRRSLPDDEPIGEKGIGGKFPTPEAKADYEKNVKEELLNALRKSSTEETEKPNTPKG
;
A
#
# COMPACT_ATOMS: atom_id res chain seq x y z
N MET A 1 -12.55 2.48 -8.10
CA MET A 1 -11.40 3.12 -7.41
C MET A 1 -10.53 3.82 -8.45
N LYS A 2 -9.99 5.03 -8.18
CA LYS A 2 -9.07 5.69 -9.13
C LYS A 2 -7.77 4.88 -9.27
N PHE A 3 -7.14 4.94 -10.46
CA PHE A 3 -5.89 4.21 -10.73
C PHE A 3 -4.81 4.43 -9.66
N ALA A 4 -4.57 5.67 -9.25
CA ALA A 4 -3.58 6.00 -8.22
C ALA A 4 -3.86 5.30 -6.89
N GLN A 5 -5.09 5.35 -6.40
CA GLN A 5 -5.52 4.68 -5.17
C GLN A 5 -5.38 3.17 -5.28
N LYS A 6 -5.82 2.60 -6.40
CA LYS A 6 -5.72 1.15 -6.68
C LYS A 6 -4.27 0.69 -6.71
N ASN A 7 -3.38 1.49 -7.29
CA ASN A 7 -1.94 1.21 -7.35
C ASN A 7 -1.28 1.25 -5.97
N VAL A 8 -1.61 2.25 -5.15
CA VAL A 8 -1.08 2.34 -3.78
C VAL A 8 -1.60 1.20 -2.91
N ASN A 9 -2.90 0.88 -2.96
CA ASN A 9 -3.46 -0.26 -2.23
C ASN A 9 -2.85 -1.60 -2.67
N ALA A 10 -2.61 -1.78 -3.97
CA ALA A 10 -1.93 -2.98 -4.46
C ALA A 10 -0.51 -3.09 -3.89
N PHE A 11 0.21 -1.98 -3.79
CA PHE A 11 1.53 -1.97 -3.20
C PHE A 11 1.51 -2.26 -1.69
N ILE A 12 0.53 -1.72 -0.95
CA ILE A 12 0.31 -2.04 0.48
C ILE A 12 0.11 -3.55 0.65
N GLN A 13 -0.77 -4.15 -0.16
CA GLN A 13 -1.00 -5.59 -0.11
C GLN A 13 0.24 -6.40 -0.49
N LEU A 14 1.06 -5.91 -1.42
CA LEU A 14 2.32 -6.55 -1.78
C LEU A 14 3.30 -6.54 -0.58
N LEU A 15 3.41 -5.42 0.13
CA LEU A 15 4.26 -5.29 1.31
C LEU A 15 3.84 -6.23 2.45
N GLN A 16 2.54 -6.53 2.56
CA GLN A 16 1.95 -7.39 3.58
C GLN A 16 2.01 -8.88 3.22
N ASN A 17 1.70 -9.25 1.98
CA ASN A 17 1.62 -10.65 1.56
C ASN A 17 2.96 -11.22 1.09
N THR A 18 3.89 -10.37 0.64
CA THR A 18 5.18 -10.81 0.10
C THR A 18 6.32 -9.93 0.63
N PRO A 19 6.52 -9.90 1.96
CA PRO A 19 7.49 -9.00 2.56
C PRO A 19 8.94 -9.30 2.14
N GLU A 20 9.25 -10.53 1.76
CA GLU A 20 10.58 -10.92 1.26
C GLU A 20 10.98 -10.22 -0.06
N LEU A 21 10.00 -9.75 -0.84
CA LEU A 21 10.24 -9.14 -2.16
C LEU A 21 10.81 -7.72 -2.07
N ILE A 22 10.65 -7.06 -0.91
CA ILE A 22 11.16 -5.72 -0.65
C ILE A 22 12.02 -5.76 0.62
N ASN A 23 13.31 -5.55 0.48
CA ASN A 23 14.22 -5.56 1.63
C ASN A 23 14.01 -4.32 2.54
N THR A 24 14.55 -4.40 3.76
CA THR A 24 14.44 -3.35 4.78
C THR A 24 15.00 -2.00 4.33
N GLN A 25 16.11 -1.96 3.60
CA GLN A 25 16.71 -0.69 3.14
C GLN A 25 15.83 0.01 2.10
N ASP A 26 15.24 -0.77 1.19
CA ASP A 26 14.27 -0.29 0.21
C ASP A 26 13.02 0.26 0.90
N ARG A 27 12.52 -0.42 1.94
CA ARG A 27 11.37 0.05 2.73
C ARG A 27 11.65 1.38 3.42
N GLN A 28 12.81 1.52 4.05
CA GLN A 28 13.23 2.77 4.69
C GLN A 28 13.34 3.89 3.66
N THR A 29 13.99 3.63 2.53
CA THR A 29 14.13 4.60 1.44
C THR A 29 12.77 5.06 0.89
N LEU A 30 11.82 4.13 0.75
CA LEU A 30 10.45 4.44 0.35
C LEU A 30 9.75 5.30 1.42
N ALA A 31 9.82 4.91 2.69
CA ALA A 31 9.17 5.63 3.79
C ALA A 31 9.64 7.10 3.92
N GLU A 32 10.94 7.36 3.69
CA GLU A 32 11.51 8.71 3.76
C GLU A 32 11.14 9.60 2.56
N LYS A 33 10.83 9.00 1.41
CA LYS A 33 10.60 9.72 0.14
C LYS A 33 9.15 9.74 -0.31
N ILE A 34 8.23 9.17 0.48
CA ILE A 34 6.80 9.15 0.14
C ILE A 34 6.25 10.58 0.12
N PRO A 35 5.68 11.03 -1.02
CA PRO A 35 5.02 12.33 -1.11
C PRO A 35 3.67 12.32 -0.38
N GLU A 36 3.04 13.50 -0.27
CA GLU A 36 1.77 13.64 0.45
C GLU A 36 0.53 13.28 -0.38
N ASP A 37 0.62 13.49 -1.69
CA ASP A 37 -0.50 13.35 -2.61
C ASP A 37 -0.58 11.94 -3.19
N ILE A 38 -1.77 11.34 -3.24
CA ILE A 38 -1.95 9.94 -3.66
C ILE A 38 -1.51 9.69 -5.11
N GLU A 39 -1.68 10.67 -6.00
CA GLU A 39 -1.26 10.56 -7.40
C GLU A 39 0.26 10.54 -7.47
N LYS A 40 0.91 11.45 -6.74
CA LYS A 40 2.38 11.47 -6.62
C LYS A 40 2.93 10.21 -5.96
N ILE A 41 2.26 9.66 -4.95
CA ILE A 41 2.66 8.40 -4.31
C ILE A 41 2.61 7.27 -5.34
N SER A 42 1.52 7.19 -6.10
CA SER A 42 1.36 6.19 -7.15
C SER A 42 2.45 6.30 -8.22
N GLU A 43 2.72 7.50 -8.71
CA GLU A 43 3.77 7.74 -9.71
C GLU A 43 5.16 7.36 -9.17
N PHE A 44 5.46 7.74 -7.92
CA PHE A 44 6.70 7.38 -7.25
C PHE A 44 6.89 5.86 -7.14
N ILE A 45 5.86 5.13 -6.70
CA ILE A 45 5.89 3.66 -6.62
C ILE A 45 6.11 3.05 -8.00
N LEU A 46 5.40 3.52 -9.03
CA LEU A 46 5.57 3.00 -10.39
C LEU A 46 6.98 3.24 -10.93
N ALA A 47 7.52 4.45 -10.72
CA ALA A 47 8.88 4.78 -11.14
C ALA A 47 9.92 3.90 -10.41
N TRP A 48 9.71 3.64 -9.12
CA TRP A 48 10.58 2.79 -8.32
C TRP A 48 10.49 1.31 -8.72
N CYS A 49 9.28 0.80 -8.98
CA CYS A 49 9.04 -0.57 -9.46
C CYS A 49 9.58 -0.81 -10.87
N LYS A 50 9.60 0.20 -11.75
CA LYS A 50 10.16 0.06 -13.12
C LYS A 50 11.61 -0.42 -13.14
N GLN A 51 12.39 -0.11 -12.11
CA GLN A 51 13.78 -0.56 -11.98
C GLN A 51 13.89 -1.98 -11.39
N ARG A 52 12.77 -2.60 -10.99
CA ARG A 52 12.69 -3.86 -10.28
C ARG A 52 11.59 -4.74 -10.90
N PRO A 53 11.87 -5.44 -12.01
CA PRO A 53 10.85 -6.13 -12.81
C PRO A 53 10.05 -7.17 -12.03
N GLU A 54 10.68 -7.87 -11.07
CA GLU A 54 10.02 -8.84 -10.20
C GLU A 54 8.94 -8.18 -9.32
N ILE A 55 9.28 -7.04 -8.71
CA ILE A 55 8.35 -6.24 -7.90
C ILE A 55 7.25 -5.64 -8.78
N ASN A 56 7.61 -5.14 -9.95
CA ASN A 56 6.63 -4.60 -10.89
C ASN A 56 5.61 -5.66 -11.32
N GLY A 57 6.07 -6.87 -11.66
CA GLY A 57 5.19 -7.98 -12.02
C GLY A 57 4.25 -8.38 -10.90
N ALA A 58 4.77 -8.50 -9.66
CA ALA A 58 3.95 -8.80 -8.49
C ALA A 58 2.93 -7.70 -8.19
N LEU A 59 3.34 -6.43 -8.28
CA LEU A 59 2.44 -5.28 -8.12
C LEU A 59 1.31 -5.31 -9.16
N GLU A 60 1.63 -5.57 -10.43
CA GLU A 60 0.62 -5.67 -11.49
C GLU A 60 -0.36 -6.80 -11.25
N GLN A 61 0.11 -7.95 -10.76
CA GLN A 61 -0.74 -9.09 -10.42
C GLN A 61 -1.71 -8.73 -9.29
N VAL A 62 -1.21 -8.19 -8.18
CA VAL A 62 -2.04 -7.77 -7.04
C VAL A 62 -3.06 -6.70 -7.49
N ARG A 63 -2.61 -5.71 -8.27
CA ARG A 63 -3.47 -4.63 -8.77
C ARG A 63 -4.60 -5.14 -9.66
N ARG A 64 -4.37 -6.16 -10.49
CA ARG A 64 -5.43 -6.79 -11.31
C ARG A 64 -6.45 -7.55 -10.48
N SER A 65 -6.03 -8.12 -9.36
CA SER A 65 -6.92 -8.83 -8.42
C SER A 65 -7.79 -7.89 -7.58
N LEU A 66 -7.41 -6.62 -7.46
CA LEU A 66 -8.22 -5.63 -6.75
C LEU A 66 -9.50 -5.30 -7.54
N PRO A 67 -10.68 -5.26 -6.87
CA PRO A 67 -11.91 -4.84 -7.51
C PRO A 67 -11.78 -3.39 -8.02
N ASP A 68 -12.46 -3.09 -9.12
CA ASP A 68 -12.53 -1.73 -9.65
C ASP A 68 -13.57 -0.86 -8.91
N ASP A 69 -14.25 -1.43 -7.92
CA ASP A 69 -15.30 -0.74 -7.15
C ASP A 69 -14.77 0.59 -6.59
N GLU A 70 -15.55 1.65 -6.76
CA GLU A 70 -15.33 2.90 -6.05
C GLU A 70 -15.28 2.61 -4.55
N PRO A 71 -14.48 3.33 -3.74
CA PRO A 71 -14.58 3.17 -2.30
C PRO A 71 -16.05 3.39 -1.93
N ILE A 72 -16.70 2.30 -1.53
CA ILE A 72 -18.07 2.32 -1.05
C ILE A 72 -17.96 3.09 0.26
N GLY A 73 -18.06 4.42 0.17
CA GLY A 73 -18.57 5.22 1.27
C GLY A 73 -19.87 4.53 1.66
N GLU A 74 -19.87 4.00 2.86
CA GLU A 74 -20.94 3.25 3.49
C GLU A 74 -22.30 3.77 2.98
N LYS A 75 -23.04 2.90 2.29
CA LYS A 75 -24.31 3.23 1.63
C LYS A 75 -25.40 3.41 2.69
N GLY A 76 -25.29 4.48 3.48
CA GLY A 76 -26.36 5.02 4.30
C GLY A 76 -27.40 5.70 3.43
N ILE A 77 -28.66 5.65 3.86
CA ILE A 77 -29.84 6.22 3.17
C ILE A 77 -29.69 7.75 3.14
N GLY A 78 -29.04 8.29 2.10
CA GLY A 78 -28.78 9.72 1.96
C GLY A 78 -27.54 9.98 1.13
N GLY A 79 -27.61 9.69 -0.17
CA GLY A 79 -26.48 9.85 -1.11
C GLY A 79 -25.95 11.28 -1.13
N LYS A 80 -24.84 11.50 -0.44
CA LYS A 80 -23.98 12.67 -0.64
C LYS A 80 -22.78 12.21 -1.47
N PHE A 81 -22.59 12.85 -2.61
CA PHE A 81 -21.33 12.77 -3.37
C PHE A 81 -20.14 12.95 -2.42
N PRO A 82 -19.01 12.28 -2.66
CA PRO A 82 -17.82 12.43 -1.82
C PRO A 82 -17.47 13.92 -1.73
N THR A 83 -17.57 14.48 -0.53
CA THR A 83 -17.10 15.85 -0.28
C THR A 83 -15.58 15.87 -0.42
N PRO A 84 -14.99 17.03 -0.77
CA PRO A 84 -13.53 17.17 -0.79
C PRO A 84 -12.87 16.80 0.56
N GLU A 85 -13.59 16.98 1.68
CA GLU A 85 -13.16 16.52 3.01
C GLU A 85 -13.09 14.98 3.11
N ALA A 86 -14.11 14.25 2.64
CA ALA A 86 -14.09 12.79 2.63
C ALA A 86 -12.99 12.23 1.71
N LYS A 87 -12.67 12.93 0.62
CA LYS A 87 -11.56 12.60 -0.27
C LYS A 87 -10.21 12.78 0.43
N ALA A 88 -10.00 13.91 1.09
CA ALA A 88 -8.77 14.21 1.81
C ALA A 88 -8.53 13.26 2.99
N ASP A 89 -9.58 12.91 3.73
CA ASP A 89 -9.51 11.95 4.84
C ASP A 89 -9.13 10.55 4.35
N TYR A 90 -9.75 10.09 3.25
CA TYR A 90 -9.39 8.83 2.61
C TYR A 90 -7.93 8.81 2.12
N GLU A 91 -7.47 9.87 1.44
CA GLU A 91 -6.10 9.97 0.93
C GLU A 91 -5.06 9.95 2.07
N LYS A 92 -5.37 10.63 3.18
CA LYS A 92 -4.55 10.58 4.39
C LYS A 92 -4.50 9.18 5.00
N ASN A 93 -5.65 8.51 5.14
CA ASN A 93 -5.71 7.16 5.68
C ASN A 93 -4.89 6.16 4.85
N VAL A 94 -4.96 6.23 3.50
CA VAL A 94 -4.17 5.36 2.62
C VAL A 94 -2.67 5.61 2.76
N LYS A 95 -2.24 6.87 2.94
CA LYS A 95 -0.83 7.18 3.18
C LYS A 95 -0.35 6.61 4.51
N GLU A 96 -1.15 6.73 5.58
CA GLU A 96 -0.80 6.16 6.88
C GLU A 96 -0.72 4.63 6.83
N GLU A 97 -1.66 3.98 6.14
CA GLU A 97 -1.64 2.54 5.87
C GLU A 97 -0.35 2.11 5.13
N LEU A 98 0.07 2.87 4.12
CA LEU A 98 1.32 2.63 3.39
C LEU A 98 2.55 2.74 4.29
N LEU A 99 2.65 3.80 5.08
CA LEU A 99 3.76 3.98 6.02
C LEU A 99 3.79 2.88 7.08
N ASN A 100 2.62 2.46 7.56
CA ASN A 100 2.50 1.36 8.51
C ASN A 100 2.93 0.03 7.88
N ALA A 101 2.52 -0.25 6.64
CA ALA A 101 2.92 -1.45 5.92
C ALA A 101 4.43 -1.49 5.67
N LEU A 102 5.07 -0.35 5.36
CA LEU A 102 6.52 -0.24 5.21
C LEU A 102 7.27 -0.48 6.53
N ARG A 103 6.69 -0.09 7.67
CA ARG A 103 7.30 -0.30 9.00
C ARG A 103 7.14 -1.73 9.52
N LYS A 104 5.92 -2.30 9.49
CA LYS A 104 5.59 -3.59 10.13
C LYS A 104 6.30 -4.79 9.50
N SER A 105 6.43 -4.76 8.20
CA SER A 105 7.11 -5.77 7.40
C SER A 105 8.63 -5.86 7.64
N SER A 106 9.25 -4.85 8.27
CA SER A 106 10.65 -4.94 8.73
C SER A 106 10.78 -5.58 10.11
N THR A 107 9.70 -5.71 10.88
CA THR A 107 9.72 -6.28 12.24
C THR A 107 9.32 -7.75 12.33
N GLU A 108 8.77 -8.35 11.28
CA GLU A 108 8.43 -9.80 11.27
C GLU A 108 9.64 -10.72 11.05
N GLU A 109 10.86 -10.18 10.98
CA GLU A 109 12.08 -10.95 11.09
C GLU A 109 12.60 -10.93 12.54
N THR A 110 11.88 -11.52 13.51
CA THR A 110 12.43 -12.07 14.78
C THR A 110 11.44 -12.76 15.74
N GLU A 111 10.30 -13.28 15.31
CA GLU A 111 9.65 -14.35 16.13
C GLU A 111 10.15 -15.71 15.67
N LYS A 112 11.40 -16.02 16.05
CA LYS A 112 11.87 -17.40 16.13
C LYS A 112 10.87 -18.16 17.01
N PRO A 113 10.24 -19.25 16.53
CA PRO A 113 9.49 -20.12 17.41
C PRO A 113 10.49 -20.87 18.29
N ASN A 114 10.92 -20.27 19.41
CA ASN A 114 11.55 -21.03 20.47
C ASN A 114 10.46 -21.77 21.23
N THR A 115 10.09 -22.93 20.70
CA THR A 115 9.86 -24.08 21.57
C THR A 115 10.96 -25.09 21.27
N PRO A 116 11.66 -25.53 22.32
CA PRO A 116 11.41 -26.91 22.71
C PRO A 116 11.12 -27.08 24.19
N LYS A 117 10.20 -28.01 24.44
CA LYS A 117 9.95 -28.71 25.70
C LYS A 117 11.25 -29.15 26.39
N GLY A 118 11.28 -28.99 27.71
CA GLY A 118 12.20 -29.64 28.65
C GLY A 118 11.69 -29.46 30.06
#